data_AF-A0A1C7MHL6-F1
#
_entry.id   AF-A0A1C7MHL6-F1
#
_cell.length_a   1.000
_cell.length_b   1.000
_cell.length_c   1.000
_cell.angle_alpha   90.00
_cell.angle_beta   90.00
_cell.angle_gamma   90.00
#
_symmetry.space_group_name_H-M   'P 1'
#
loop_
_entity.id
_entity.type
_entity.pdbx_description
1 polymer ?
#
loop_
_entity_poly.entity_id
_entity_poly.type
_entity_poly.pdbx_seq_one_letter_code
_entity_poly.pdbx_strand_id
1 'polypeptide(L)'
;MNFSQVSTPGDNTTTHSADLRDLIRVKNLSLTVSFTDGSRWPSNQPAVQPVVITLAIAHDLRQTAQTDDLSHSINYSGIVSSIRKAIDGTSFPSVEALADLVCESCLTLHSHIQDIFVRISRPKALLYACAAGIELSRHRIGKAPPEETFFIEGLECHAIVGVNPCEREERQRVRFNIWLTRGTSRKSPFDFRNLTRKIVDNIQVSTYLTLEALASSVARVVLLYTAADSDRVTVKAAKPNALILAESAEVEVIRTLKDYQPVPTDSDGSPSTTVSPASSPFPSSKDDTKPSGNSSEDRDTRTTEPAPSTLTALLATLPRNSKTDSPTSYPHKATIALGANIGDRFANIERALRLIESPGADLQQGNGVPKVVIVDTSFMYETSPMYITDQPKFINCACMVDTSLEPRELLTFLKDIENAVGRVSTFRNGPRAIDLDILTFDSAILDTRPESERGTLDNLAGQLVIPHPRIAERERNAETFKRVRGAKLSSALLI
;
A
#
# COMPACT_ATOMS: atom_id res chain seq x y z
N MET A 1 2.99 -21.87 -4.59
CA MET A 1 4.00 -21.50 -5.61
C MET A 1 3.40 -20.45 -6.55
N ASN A 2 4.03 -19.26 -6.63
CA ASN A 2 3.68 -18.22 -7.60
C ASN A 2 3.97 -18.74 -9.03
N PHE A 3 2.98 -18.70 -9.93
CA PHE A 3 3.12 -19.12 -11.33
C PHE A 3 3.77 -18.06 -12.23
N SER A 4 4.68 -17.25 -11.69
CA SER A 4 5.39 -16.22 -12.47
C SER A 4 6.88 -16.26 -12.10
N GLN A 5 7.72 -16.62 -13.08
CA GLN A 5 9.20 -16.74 -13.05
C GLN A 5 9.70 -18.12 -12.53
N VAL A 6 10.60 -18.88 -13.15
CA VAL A 6 11.78 -18.57 -14.00
C VAL A 6 12.03 -19.74 -14.98
N SER A 7 12.53 -19.46 -16.19
CA SER A 7 13.51 -20.32 -16.91
C SER A 7 14.13 -19.55 -18.09
N THR A 8 15.34 -19.04 -17.92
CA THR A 8 16.28 -18.77 -19.04
C THR A 8 17.30 -19.91 -19.13
N PRO A 9 17.76 -20.30 -20.34
CA PRO A 9 18.45 -21.58 -20.55
C PRO A 9 19.96 -21.50 -20.33
N GLY A 10 20.54 -22.52 -19.70
CA GLY A 10 21.98 -22.72 -19.59
C GLY A 10 22.34 -24.07 -18.96
N ASP A 11 22.82 -24.98 -19.82
CA ASP A 11 23.61 -26.21 -19.59
C ASP A 11 23.11 -27.38 -18.72
N ASN A 12 22.55 -28.37 -19.43
CA ASN A 12 22.91 -29.81 -19.44
C ASN A 12 23.57 -30.43 -18.18
N THR A 13 22.81 -31.18 -17.39
CA THR A 13 22.72 -32.66 -17.47
C THR A 13 21.88 -33.22 -16.32
N THR A 14 20.94 -34.11 -16.67
CA THR A 14 20.18 -35.05 -15.80
C THR A 14 18.95 -34.51 -15.02
N THR A 15 17.80 -34.64 -15.66
CA THR A 15 16.48 -35.08 -15.11
C THR A 15 15.87 -34.34 -13.92
N HIS A 16 14.85 -33.52 -14.20
CA HIS A 16 13.47 -33.75 -13.72
C HIS A 16 12.50 -32.97 -14.63
N SER A 17 11.58 -33.69 -15.28
CA SER A 17 10.47 -33.10 -16.04
C SER A 17 9.60 -32.27 -15.10
N ALA A 18 9.54 -30.96 -15.32
CA ALA A 18 8.45 -30.16 -14.79
C ALA A 18 7.17 -30.64 -15.49
N ASP A 19 6.44 -31.51 -14.79
CA ASP A 19 5.20 -32.17 -15.15
C ASP A 19 4.27 -31.32 -16.04
N LEU A 20 4.19 -31.66 -17.32
CA LEU A 20 3.14 -31.19 -18.23
C LEU A 20 1.79 -31.75 -17.74
N ARG A 21 1.04 -30.95 -16.97
CA ARG A 21 -0.30 -31.30 -16.49
C ARG A 21 -1.31 -30.29 -17.02
N ASP A 22 -2.38 -30.81 -17.60
CA ASP A 22 -3.56 -30.04 -17.96
C ASP A 22 -4.25 -29.51 -16.69
N LEU A 23 -4.76 -28.27 -16.75
CA LEU A 23 -5.35 -27.58 -15.61
C LEU A 23 -6.71 -26.97 -15.96
N ILE A 24 -7.73 -27.31 -15.18
CA ILE A 24 -9.02 -26.60 -15.19
C ILE A 24 -8.98 -25.56 -14.07
N ARG A 25 -9.32 -24.30 -14.39
CA ARG A 25 -9.24 -23.18 -13.44
C ARG A 25 -10.56 -22.43 -13.31
N VAL A 26 -10.99 -22.20 -12.07
CA VAL A 26 -12.06 -21.26 -11.73
C VAL A 26 -11.41 -20.09 -11.01
N LYS A 27 -11.33 -18.93 -11.66
CA LYS A 27 -10.66 -17.75 -11.12
C LYS A 27 -11.66 -16.81 -10.46
N ASN A 28 -11.27 -16.25 -9.32
CA ASN A 28 -11.95 -15.14 -8.66
C ASN A 28 -13.45 -15.37 -8.37
N LEU A 29 -13.82 -16.58 -7.94
CA LEU A 29 -15.16 -16.87 -7.46
C LEU A 29 -15.44 -16.04 -6.19
N SER A 30 -16.29 -15.03 -6.31
CA SER A 30 -16.65 -14.16 -5.19
C SER A 30 -17.84 -14.74 -4.43
N LEU A 31 -17.64 -14.99 -3.13
CA LEU A 31 -18.67 -15.49 -2.22
C LEU A 31 -18.70 -14.63 -0.96
N THR A 32 -19.82 -14.67 -0.25
CA THR A 32 -19.96 -14.07 1.08
C THR A 32 -19.90 -15.17 2.14
N VAL A 33 -18.96 -15.08 3.07
CA VAL A 33 -18.73 -16.10 4.10
C VAL A 33 -18.81 -15.46 5.48
N SER A 34 -19.44 -16.16 6.42
CA SER A 34 -19.50 -15.75 7.82
C SER A 34 -18.24 -16.24 8.55
N PHE A 35 -17.48 -15.35 9.18
CA PHE A 35 -16.33 -15.71 10.01
C PHE A 35 -16.55 -15.35 11.48
N THR A 36 -16.16 -16.24 12.40
CA THR A 36 -16.27 -16.02 13.84
C THR A 36 -15.12 -15.21 14.43
N ASP A 37 -14.04 -14.98 13.68
CA ASP A 37 -12.87 -14.18 14.10
C ASP A 37 -13.13 -12.67 14.15
N GLY A 38 -14.34 -12.24 13.75
CA GLY A 38 -14.79 -10.85 13.83
C GLY A 38 -14.10 -9.95 12.80
N SER A 39 -14.85 -9.53 11.78
CA SER A 39 -14.43 -8.48 10.83
C SER A 39 -13.95 -7.24 11.57
N ARG A 40 -12.77 -6.69 11.24
CA ARG A 40 -12.12 -5.39 11.58
C ARG A 40 -12.33 -4.78 13.00
N TRP A 41 -13.54 -4.79 13.56
CA TRP A 41 -13.91 -4.40 14.92
C TRP A 41 -14.13 -5.64 15.80
N PRO A 42 -13.69 -5.63 17.07
CA PRO A 42 -13.98 -6.71 18.00
C PRO A 42 -15.50 -6.81 18.21
N SER A 43 -16.11 -7.82 17.59
CA SER A 43 -17.50 -8.21 17.80
C SER A 43 -17.51 -9.69 18.13
N ASN A 44 -18.32 -10.07 19.13
CA ASN A 44 -18.51 -11.48 19.50
C ASN A 44 -19.47 -12.21 18.54
N GLN A 45 -19.96 -11.53 17.50
CA GLN A 45 -20.86 -12.11 16.51
C GLN A 45 -20.13 -12.41 15.20
N PRO A 46 -20.44 -13.55 14.54
CA PRO A 46 -19.92 -13.84 13.22
C PRO A 46 -20.27 -12.73 12.23
N ALA A 47 -19.29 -12.33 11.42
CA ALA A 47 -19.47 -11.26 10.45
C ALA A 47 -19.36 -11.80 9.03
N VAL A 48 -20.34 -11.43 8.19
CA VAL A 48 -20.34 -11.77 6.77
C VAL A 48 -19.33 -10.90 6.04
N GLN A 49 -18.40 -11.53 5.33
CA GLN A 49 -17.33 -10.87 4.61
C GLN A 49 -17.22 -11.42 3.18
N PRO A 50 -16.88 -10.58 2.19
CA PRO A 50 -16.55 -11.07 0.87
C PRO A 50 -15.25 -11.86 0.89
N VAL A 51 -15.25 -12.99 0.18
CA VAL A 51 -14.10 -13.86 -0.02
C VAL A 51 -13.98 -14.11 -1.51
N VAL A 52 -12.75 -14.17 -2.02
CA VAL A 52 -12.46 -14.49 -3.41
C VAL A 52 -11.67 -15.79 -3.44
N ILE A 53 -12.25 -16.81 -4.07
CA ILE A 53 -11.70 -18.16 -4.19
C ILE A 53 -11.22 -18.39 -5.61
N THR A 54 -10.01 -18.90 -5.77
CA THR A 54 -9.48 -19.41 -7.04
C THR A 54 -9.14 -20.88 -6.89
N LEU A 55 -9.63 -21.70 -7.81
CA LEU A 55 -9.40 -23.14 -7.87
C LEU A 55 -8.57 -23.45 -9.11
N ALA A 56 -7.59 -24.33 -8.99
CA ALA A 56 -6.91 -24.97 -10.10
C ALA A 56 -6.87 -26.47 -9.85
N ILE A 57 -7.43 -27.24 -10.78
CA ILE A 57 -7.58 -28.69 -10.67
C ILE A 57 -6.75 -29.32 -11.78
N ALA A 58 -5.83 -30.21 -11.41
CA ALA A 58 -5.08 -30.99 -12.39
C ALA A 58 -5.91 -32.18 -12.85
N HIS A 59 -6.11 -32.29 -14.17
CA HIS A 59 -6.92 -33.34 -14.78
C HIS A 59 -6.50 -33.52 -16.24
N ASP A 60 -6.31 -34.77 -16.68
CA ASP A 60 -5.93 -35.08 -18.05
C ASP A 60 -7.08 -34.76 -19.02
N LEU A 61 -6.87 -33.80 -19.92
CA LEU A 61 -7.90 -33.35 -20.86
C LEU A 61 -7.74 -33.98 -22.25
N ARG A 62 -6.72 -34.82 -22.48
CA ARG A 62 -6.43 -35.37 -23.81
C ARG A 62 -7.59 -36.18 -24.36
N GLN A 63 -8.24 -37.00 -23.53
CA GLN A 63 -9.39 -37.80 -23.97
C GLN A 63 -10.59 -36.91 -24.31
N THR A 64 -10.92 -35.94 -23.45
CA THR A 64 -11.98 -34.95 -23.72
C THR A 64 -11.70 -34.19 -25.02
N ALA A 65 -10.45 -33.76 -25.23
CA ALA A 65 -10.05 -33.01 -26.42
C ALA A 65 -10.11 -33.84 -27.71
N GLN A 66 -9.92 -35.15 -27.63
CA GLN A 66 -10.00 -36.05 -28.78
C GLN A 66 -11.45 -36.44 -29.11
N THR A 67 -12.27 -36.69 -28.10
CA THR A 67 -13.63 -37.24 -28.28
C THR A 67 -14.73 -36.19 -28.23
N ASP A 68 -14.41 -34.95 -27.84
CA ASP A 68 -15.35 -33.86 -27.56
C ASP A 68 -16.49 -34.29 -26.59
N ASP A 69 -16.16 -35.18 -25.64
CA ASP A 69 -17.11 -35.70 -24.66
C ASP A 69 -16.82 -35.12 -23.27
N LEU A 70 -17.81 -34.37 -22.75
CA LEU A 70 -17.78 -33.77 -21.43
C LEU A 70 -17.71 -34.79 -20.29
N SER A 71 -18.08 -36.06 -20.52
CA SER A 71 -18.03 -37.12 -19.51
C SER A 71 -16.61 -37.40 -19.00
N HIS A 72 -15.59 -37.10 -19.82
CA HIS A 72 -14.17 -37.23 -19.48
C HIS A 72 -13.56 -35.95 -18.91
N SER A 73 -14.35 -34.88 -18.80
CA SER A 73 -13.95 -33.59 -18.26
C SER A 73 -14.47 -33.39 -16.83
N ILE A 74 -14.05 -32.30 -16.20
CA ILE A 74 -14.54 -31.92 -14.87
C ILE A 74 -15.61 -30.85 -15.01
N ASN A 75 -16.80 -31.12 -14.47
CA ASN A 75 -17.88 -30.15 -14.39
C ASN A 75 -17.60 -29.09 -13.31
N TYR A 76 -16.95 -28.00 -13.71
CA TYR A 76 -16.63 -26.87 -12.83
C TYR A 76 -17.87 -26.16 -12.27
N SER A 77 -19.01 -26.17 -12.97
CA SER A 77 -20.26 -25.58 -12.47
C SER A 77 -20.86 -26.38 -11.30
N GLY A 78 -20.76 -27.72 -11.37
CA GLY A 78 -21.15 -28.61 -10.28
C GLY A 78 -20.27 -28.40 -9.04
N ILE A 79 -18.96 -28.25 -9.24
CA ILE A 79 -18.00 -27.95 -8.15
C ILE A 79 -18.38 -26.63 -7.46
N VAL A 80 -18.57 -25.56 -8.23
CA VAL A 80 -18.95 -24.25 -7.69
C VAL A 80 -20.27 -24.32 -6.92
N SER A 81 -21.27 -25.01 -7.45
CA SER A 81 -22.57 -25.20 -6.80
C SER A 81 -22.44 -25.96 -5.47
N SER A 82 -21.56 -26.97 -5.44
CA SER A 82 -21.30 -27.79 -4.26
C SER A 82 -20.56 -27.01 -3.17
N ILE A 83 -19.54 -26.24 -3.56
CA ILE A 83 -18.82 -25.32 -2.66
C ILE A 83 -19.78 -24.29 -2.06
N ARG A 84 -20.63 -23.67 -2.89
CA ARG A 84 -21.63 -22.71 -2.41
C ARG A 84 -22.57 -23.33 -1.39
N LYS A 85 -23.09 -24.53 -1.68
CA LYS A 85 -23.95 -25.28 -0.76
C LYS A 85 -23.26 -25.64 0.56
N ALA A 86 -21.96 -25.97 0.52
CA ALA A 86 -21.19 -26.29 1.72
C ALA A 86 -20.92 -25.05 2.61
N ILE A 87 -20.80 -23.88 1.99
CA ILE A 87 -20.54 -22.61 2.68
C ILE A 87 -21.85 -21.99 3.22
N ASP A 88 -22.95 -22.09 2.47
CA ASP A 88 -24.23 -21.48 2.83
C ASP A 88 -24.73 -21.99 4.20
N GLY A 89 -24.91 -21.06 5.14
CA GLY A 89 -25.38 -21.36 6.50
C GLY A 89 -24.30 -21.79 7.50
N THR A 90 -23.04 -21.92 7.06
CA THR A 90 -21.91 -22.28 7.92
C THR A 90 -21.12 -21.04 8.32
N SER A 91 -20.71 -20.96 9.60
CA SER A 91 -19.75 -19.95 10.08
C SER A 91 -18.39 -20.60 10.30
N PHE A 92 -17.34 -19.93 9.85
CA PHE A 92 -15.97 -20.47 9.86
C PHE A 92 -15.11 -19.78 10.90
N PRO A 93 -14.27 -20.51 11.66
CA PRO A 93 -13.38 -19.90 12.63
C PRO A 93 -12.23 -19.14 11.97
N SER A 94 -11.82 -19.54 10.77
CA SER A 94 -10.69 -18.96 10.07
C SER A 94 -10.74 -19.26 8.57
N VAL A 95 -9.86 -18.63 7.78
CA VAL A 95 -9.77 -18.87 6.32
C VAL A 95 -9.27 -20.29 6.04
N GLU A 96 -8.44 -20.79 6.93
CA GLU A 96 -7.85 -22.12 6.89
C GLU A 96 -8.93 -23.20 6.99
N ALA A 97 -9.88 -23.03 7.91
CA ALA A 97 -11.02 -23.94 8.03
C ALA A 97 -11.93 -23.91 6.79
N LEU A 98 -12.16 -22.72 6.23
CA LEU A 98 -12.87 -22.59 4.96
C LEU A 98 -12.13 -23.31 3.82
N ALA A 99 -10.81 -23.14 3.75
CA ALA A 99 -10.00 -23.71 2.69
C ALA A 99 -9.93 -25.25 2.77
N ASP A 100 -9.86 -25.80 3.98
CA ASP A 100 -9.97 -27.25 4.18
C ASP A 100 -11.33 -27.79 3.73
N LEU A 101 -12.43 -27.13 4.11
CA LEU A 101 -13.78 -27.54 3.70
C LEU A 101 -13.93 -27.51 2.17
N VAL A 102 -13.42 -26.46 1.52
CA VAL A 102 -13.47 -26.35 0.04
C VAL A 102 -12.72 -27.50 -0.61
N CYS A 103 -11.53 -27.84 -0.12
CA CYS A 103 -10.76 -28.96 -0.63
C CYS A 103 -11.42 -30.31 -0.38
N GLU A 104 -11.91 -30.53 0.83
CA GLU A 104 -12.61 -31.75 1.19
C GLU A 104 -13.88 -31.92 0.35
N SER A 105 -14.66 -30.85 0.17
CA SER A 105 -15.85 -30.87 -0.69
C SER A 105 -15.50 -31.24 -2.12
N CYS A 106 -14.41 -30.69 -2.67
CA CYS A 106 -13.98 -31.02 -4.03
C CYS A 106 -13.50 -32.48 -4.14
N LEU A 107 -12.69 -32.95 -3.19
CA LEU A 107 -12.12 -34.29 -3.22
C LEU A 107 -13.18 -35.36 -2.92
N THR A 108 -14.08 -35.15 -1.97
CA THR A 108 -15.08 -36.15 -1.59
C THR A 108 -16.15 -36.31 -2.68
N LEU A 109 -16.57 -35.21 -3.32
CA LEU A 109 -17.64 -35.23 -4.33
C LEU A 109 -17.15 -35.66 -5.73
N HIS A 110 -15.85 -35.54 -6.02
CA HIS A 110 -15.30 -35.85 -7.33
C HIS A 110 -14.09 -36.79 -7.22
N SER A 111 -14.33 -38.09 -7.36
CA SER A 111 -13.30 -39.14 -7.29
C SER A 111 -12.18 -39.00 -8.32
N HIS A 112 -12.45 -38.36 -9.46
CA HIS A 112 -11.48 -38.13 -10.53
C HIS A 112 -10.43 -37.06 -10.19
N ILE A 113 -10.70 -36.18 -9.22
CA ILE A 113 -9.74 -35.14 -8.81
C ILE A 113 -8.63 -35.78 -7.97
N GLN A 114 -7.40 -35.72 -8.48
CA GLN A 114 -6.21 -36.17 -7.75
C GLN A 114 -5.53 -35.02 -7.03
N ASP A 115 -5.35 -33.90 -7.73
CA ASP A 115 -4.59 -32.76 -7.23
C ASP A 115 -5.42 -31.48 -7.38
N ILE A 116 -5.55 -30.75 -6.29
CA ILE A 116 -6.28 -29.49 -6.25
C ILE A 116 -5.43 -28.42 -5.58
N PHE A 117 -5.35 -27.27 -6.22
CA PHE A 117 -4.82 -26.04 -5.68
C PHE A 117 -5.97 -25.09 -5.41
N VAL A 118 -6.03 -24.59 -4.17
CA VAL A 118 -7.05 -23.63 -3.74
C VAL A 118 -6.34 -22.41 -3.18
N ARG A 119 -6.77 -21.25 -3.66
CA ARG A 119 -6.35 -19.95 -3.16
C ARG A 119 -7.58 -19.21 -2.66
N ILE A 120 -7.59 -18.85 -1.39
CA ILE A 120 -8.67 -18.10 -0.76
C ILE A 120 -8.10 -16.77 -0.28
N SER A 121 -8.69 -15.67 -0.75
CA SER A 121 -8.31 -14.31 -0.36
C SER A 121 -9.47 -13.58 0.30
N ARG A 122 -9.17 -12.87 1.40
CA ARG A 122 -10.08 -11.93 2.05
C ARG A 122 -9.67 -10.51 1.67
N PRO A 123 -10.35 -9.87 0.69
CA PRO A 123 -10.04 -8.49 0.32
C PRO A 123 -10.31 -7.55 1.50
N LYS A 124 -9.42 -6.58 1.71
CA LYS A 124 -9.54 -5.53 2.75
C LYS A 124 -9.66 -6.10 4.17
N ALA A 125 -9.25 -7.34 4.44
CA ALA A 125 -9.27 -7.90 5.80
C ALA A 125 -8.32 -7.17 6.76
N LEU A 126 -7.22 -6.64 6.23
CA LEU A 126 -6.21 -5.89 6.97
C LEU A 126 -6.32 -4.39 6.67
N LEU A 127 -5.79 -3.55 7.58
CA LEU A 127 -5.92 -2.09 7.50
C LEU A 127 -5.15 -1.51 6.31
N TYR A 128 -3.90 -1.95 6.15
CA TYR A 128 -2.94 -1.41 5.17
C TYR A 128 -2.66 -2.36 4.01
N ALA A 129 -3.37 -3.49 3.89
CA ALA A 129 -3.15 -4.46 2.82
C ALA A 129 -4.38 -4.63 1.92
N CYS A 130 -4.15 -4.86 0.64
CA CYS A 130 -5.19 -5.14 -0.34
C CYS A 130 -5.95 -6.43 -0.02
N ALA A 131 -5.24 -7.49 0.35
CA ALA A 131 -5.82 -8.78 0.70
C ALA A 131 -4.91 -9.58 1.64
N ALA A 132 -5.50 -10.53 2.35
CA ALA A 132 -4.77 -11.57 3.05
C ALA A 132 -5.50 -12.91 2.91
N GLY A 133 -4.77 -14.01 2.95
CA GLY A 133 -5.37 -15.30 2.69
C GLY A 133 -4.41 -16.47 2.74
N ILE A 134 -4.88 -17.59 2.22
CA ILE A 134 -4.15 -18.85 2.19
C ILE A 134 -4.21 -19.45 0.78
N GLU A 135 -3.07 -19.96 0.34
CA GLU A 135 -2.94 -20.89 -0.76
C GLU A 135 -2.63 -22.26 -0.19
N LEU A 136 -3.25 -23.29 -0.73
CA LEU A 136 -2.99 -24.65 -0.33
C LEU A 136 -3.02 -25.58 -1.53
N SER A 137 -2.15 -26.58 -1.50
CA SER A 137 -2.21 -27.73 -2.38
C SER A 137 -2.66 -28.95 -1.59
N ARG A 138 -3.59 -29.73 -2.15
CA ARG A 138 -3.98 -31.04 -1.63
C ARG A 138 -3.87 -32.08 -2.71
N HIS A 139 -3.34 -33.23 -2.32
CA HIS A 139 -3.19 -34.43 -3.12
C HIS A 139 -4.02 -35.53 -2.47
N ARG A 140 -4.77 -36.30 -3.25
CA ARG A 140 -5.61 -37.39 -2.70
C ARG A 140 -4.77 -38.51 -2.08
N ILE A 141 -3.59 -38.83 -2.65
CA ILE A 141 -2.75 -39.96 -2.22
C ILE A 141 -1.25 -39.64 -2.38
N GLY A 142 -0.47 -39.76 -1.29
CA GLY A 142 0.93 -40.21 -1.27
C GLY A 142 2.04 -39.43 -1.99
N LYS A 143 1.79 -38.30 -2.67
CA LYS A 143 2.79 -37.69 -3.56
C LYS A 143 3.62 -36.52 -2.97
N ALA A 144 3.12 -35.78 -2.00
CA ALA A 144 3.85 -34.69 -1.35
C ALA A 144 3.16 -34.29 -0.04
N PRO A 145 3.90 -33.76 0.96
CA PRO A 145 3.27 -33.10 2.09
C PRO A 145 2.43 -31.93 1.58
N PRO A 146 1.24 -31.68 2.16
CA PRO A 146 0.45 -30.51 1.80
C PRO A 146 1.26 -29.23 2.03
N GLU A 147 1.50 -28.48 0.96
CA GLU A 147 2.08 -27.15 1.08
C GLU A 147 0.99 -26.12 1.35
N GLU A 148 1.22 -25.28 2.34
CA GLU A 148 0.33 -24.20 2.73
C GLU A 148 1.11 -22.90 2.74
N THR A 149 0.61 -21.91 2.03
CA THR A 149 1.23 -20.60 1.94
C THR A 149 0.24 -19.53 2.38
N PHE A 150 0.55 -18.88 3.50
CA PHE A 150 -0.19 -17.72 3.98
C PHE A 150 0.34 -16.50 3.25
N PHE A 151 -0.54 -15.62 2.78
CA PHE A 151 -0.10 -14.42 2.06
C PHE A 151 -0.75 -13.15 2.59
N ILE A 152 0.00 -12.06 2.46
CA ILE A 152 -0.43 -10.68 2.63
C ILE A 152 -0.06 -9.96 1.34
N GLU A 153 -1.04 -9.37 0.67
CA GLU A 153 -0.86 -8.72 -0.61
C GLU A 153 -1.11 -7.23 -0.54
N GLY A 154 -0.22 -6.48 -1.17
CA GLY A 154 -0.30 -5.03 -1.29
C GLY A 154 -0.29 -4.35 0.07
N LEU A 155 0.56 -4.79 1.01
CA LEU A 155 0.76 -4.10 2.28
C LEU A 155 1.51 -2.79 2.02
N GLU A 156 0.83 -1.66 2.14
CA GLU A 156 1.40 -0.33 1.90
C GLU A 156 1.81 0.34 3.23
N CYS A 157 3.08 0.72 3.31
CA CYS A 157 3.67 1.37 4.47
C CYS A 157 4.51 2.58 4.04
N HIS A 158 4.71 3.53 4.94
CA HIS A 158 5.63 4.65 4.75
C HIS A 158 6.92 4.39 5.53
N ALA A 159 8.06 4.39 4.85
CA ALA A 159 9.36 4.08 5.44
C ALA A 159 10.44 5.05 4.93
N ILE A 160 11.48 5.26 5.75
CA ILE A 160 12.70 5.93 5.31
C ILE A 160 13.58 4.88 4.62
N VAL A 161 13.67 4.93 3.29
CA VAL A 161 14.46 3.97 2.50
C VAL A 161 15.12 4.62 1.29
N GLY A 162 16.43 4.46 1.20
CA GLY A 162 17.23 5.04 0.13
C GLY A 162 18.59 5.54 0.59
N VAL A 163 19.45 5.83 -0.38
CA VAL A 163 20.82 6.33 -0.20
C VAL A 163 20.85 7.85 -0.33
N ASN A 164 19.95 8.43 -1.13
CA ASN A 164 19.97 9.85 -1.42
C ASN A 164 19.52 10.66 -0.20
N PRO A 165 20.12 11.83 0.10
CA PRO A 165 19.75 12.65 1.26
C PRO A 165 18.25 12.99 1.32
N CYS A 166 17.62 13.32 0.18
CA CYS A 166 16.18 13.58 0.11
C CYS A 166 15.34 12.36 0.53
N GLU A 167 15.79 11.14 0.21
CA GLU A 167 15.12 9.88 0.62
C GLU A 167 15.19 9.63 2.13
N ARG A 168 16.03 10.39 2.85
CA ARG A 168 16.26 10.28 4.29
C ARG A 168 15.45 11.29 5.11
N GLU A 169 14.95 12.34 4.48
CA GLU A 169 14.15 13.39 5.12
C GLU A 169 12.66 13.04 5.10
N GLU A 170 12.21 12.39 4.02
CA GLU A 170 10.80 12.07 3.82
C GLU A 170 10.53 10.56 3.79
N ARG A 171 9.44 10.16 4.45
CA ARG A 171 8.96 8.78 4.40
C ARG A 171 8.30 8.53 3.06
N GLN A 172 8.81 7.52 2.37
CA GLN A 172 8.32 7.14 1.05
C GLN A 172 7.39 5.95 1.15
N ARG A 173 6.41 5.88 0.25
CA ARG A 173 5.52 4.74 0.14
C ARG A 173 6.28 3.52 -0.38
N VAL A 174 6.21 2.43 0.37
CA VAL A 174 6.74 1.11 0.02
C VAL A 174 5.60 0.12 0.10
N ARG A 175 5.51 -0.79 -0.87
CA ARG A 175 4.49 -1.83 -0.95
C ARG A 175 5.14 -3.19 -0.78
N PHE A 176 4.54 -4.06 0.02
CA PHE A 176 5.02 -5.41 0.27
C PHE A 176 3.98 -6.45 -0.15
N ASN A 177 4.45 -7.50 -0.83
CA ASN A 177 3.74 -8.77 -0.92
C ASN A 177 4.54 -9.82 -0.18
N ILE A 178 3.88 -10.56 0.70
CA ILE A 178 4.53 -11.49 1.62
C ILE A 178 3.85 -12.84 1.47
N TRP A 179 4.65 -13.89 1.27
CA TRP A 179 4.21 -15.28 1.23
C TRP A 179 5.00 -16.08 2.27
N LEU A 180 4.31 -16.70 3.20
CA LEU A 180 4.86 -17.60 4.21
C LEU A 180 4.41 -19.01 3.88
N THR A 181 5.30 -19.81 3.30
CA THR A 181 5.10 -21.25 3.10
C THR A 181 5.50 -21.99 4.36
N ARG A 182 4.57 -22.75 4.95
CA ARG A 182 4.81 -23.50 6.17
C ARG A 182 5.25 -24.93 5.88
N GLY A 183 6.29 -25.38 6.58
CA GLY A 183 6.77 -26.77 6.52
C GLY A 183 6.15 -27.68 7.59
N THR A 184 5.34 -27.12 8.50
CA THR A 184 4.71 -27.83 9.62
C THR A 184 3.19 -27.70 9.61
N SER A 185 2.52 -28.70 10.19
CA SER A 185 1.07 -28.69 10.36
C SER A 185 0.57 -27.52 11.22
N ARG A 186 -0.69 -27.13 11.03
CA ARG A 186 -1.34 -26.02 11.74
C ARG A 186 -1.54 -26.38 13.22
N LYS A 187 -1.04 -25.53 14.14
CA LYS A 187 -1.31 -25.67 15.60
C LYS A 187 -2.52 -24.86 16.04
N SER A 188 -2.72 -23.70 15.43
CA SER A 188 -3.80 -22.75 15.69
C SER A 188 -4.10 -21.96 14.41
N PRO A 189 -5.23 -21.24 14.33
CA PRO A 189 -5.46 -20.25 13.28
C PRO A 189 -4.31 -19.23 13.22
N PHE A 190 -4.04 -18.74 12.02
CA PHE A 190 -2.99 -17.79 11.73
C PHE A 190 -3.47 -16.37 11.98
N ASP A 191 -2.85 -15.71 12.96
CA ASP A 191 -3.18 -14.33 13.30
C ASP A 191 -2.47 -13.34 12.37
N PHE A 192 -3.12 -13.09 11.22
CA PHE A 192 -2.66 -12.09 10.25
C PHE A 192 -2.58 -10.67 10.84
N ARG A 193 -3.43 -10.34 11.82
CA ARG A 193 -3.53 -8.96 12.35
C ARG A 193 -2.31 -8.63 13.20
N ASN A 194 -1.93 -9.52 14.10
CA ASN A 194 -0.75 -9.33 14.95
C ASN A 194 0.54 -9.38 14.14
N LEU A 195 0.63 -10.32 13.19
CA LEU A 195 1.77 -10.35 12.26
C LEU A 195 1.88 -9.03 11.47
N THR A 196 0.78 -8.56 10.88
CA THR A 196 0.78 -7.30 10.12
C THR A 196 1.19 -6.11 10.99
N ARG A 197 0.69 -6.05 12.23
CA ARG A 197 1.09 -5.01 13.19
C ARG A 197 2.60 -5.04 13.43
N LYS A 198 3.18 -6.20 13.76
CA LYS A 198 4.62 -6.35 13.97
C LYS A 198 5.46 -5.96 12.75
N ILE A 199 4.99 -6.30 11.55
CA ILE A 199 5.65 -5.91 10.29
C ILE A 199 5.61 -4.39 10.12
N VAL A 200 4.45 -3.76 10.27
CA VAL A 200 4.27 -2.31 10.13
C VAL A 200 5.12 -1.57 11.16
N ASP A 201 5.08 -1.99 12.43
CA ASP A 201 5.87 -1.40 13.50
C ASP A 201 7.38 -1.48 13.19
N ASN A 202 7.85 -2.63 12.69
CA ASN A 202 9.23 -2.82 12.27
C ASN A 202 9.63 -1.90 11.11
N ILE A 203 8.76 -1.76 10.10
CA ILE A 203 9.01 -0.90 8.93
C ILE A 203 9.08 0.57 9.35
N GLN A 204 8.18 1.03 10.23
CA GLN A 204 8.08 2.42 10.65
C GLN A 204 9.29 2.91 11.45
N VAL A 205 9.93 2.02 12.22
CA VAL A 205 11.17 2.34 12.97
C VAL A 205 12.44 2.11 12.14
N SER A 206 12.32 1.45 10.98
CA SER A 206 13.47 1.12 10.15
C SER A 206 13.96 2.30 9.32
N THR A 207 15.28 2.33 9.09
CA THR A 207 15.97 3.42 8.40
C THR A 207 16.99 2.86 7.40
N TYR A 208 16.66 1.74 6.75
CA TYR A 208 17.56 1.04 5.83
C TYR A 208 17.92 1.89 4.61
N LEU A 209 19.13 1.70 4.08
CA LEU A 209 19.55 2.36 2.83
C LEU A 209 18.97 1.65 1.59
N THR A 210 18.78 0.34 1.68
CA THR A 210 18.44 -0.51 0.54
C THR A 210 17.10 -1.24 0.75
N LEU A 211 16.38 -1.53 -0.35
CA LEU A 211 15.13 -2.30 -0.29
C LEU A 211 15.37 -3.75 0.09
N GLU A 212 16.53 -4.29 -0.26
CA GLU A 212 17.02 -5.63 0.05
C GLU A 212 17.09 -5.82 1.58
N ALA A 213 17.71 -4.87 2.28
CA ALA A 213 17.85 -4.93 3.74
C ALA A 213 16.49 -4.77 4.43
N LEU A 214 15.64 -3.88 3.92
CA LEU A 214 14.27 -3.70 4.42
C LEU A 214 13.43 -4.96 4.21
N ALA A 215 13.42 -5.54 3.00
CA ALA A 215 12.71 -6.76 2.67
C ALA A 215 13.22 -7.95 3.50
N SER A 216 14.53 -8.06 3.70
CA SER A 216 15.13 -9.07 4.57
C SER A 216 14.72 -8.87 6.03
N SER A 217 14.64 -7.63 6.53
CA SER A 217 14.17 -7.37 7.89
C SER A 217 12.71 -7.79 8.08
N VAL A 218 11.84 -7.50 7.11
CA VAL A 218 10.44 -7.96 7.11
C VAL A 218 10.38 -9.49 7.09
N ALA A 219 11.17 -10.16 6.24
CA ALA A 219 11.22 -11.61 6.19
C ALA A 219 11.65 -12.22 7.54
N ARG A 220 12.62 -11.60 8.21
CA ARG A 220 13.06 -11.99 9.56
C ARG A 220 11.94 -11.86 10.59
N VAL A 221 11.18 -10.76 10.58
CA VAL A 221 10.04 -10.57 11.49
C VAL A 221 8.99 -11.67 11.29
N VAL A 222 8.69 -12.04 10.05
CA VAL A 222 7.73 -13.10 9.73
C VAL A 222 8.21 -14.47 10.21
N LEU A 223 9.49 -14.81 9.97
CA LEU A 223 10.08 -16.08 10.40
C LEU A 223 10.16 -16.19 11.93
N LEU A 224 10.52 -15.10 12.62
CA LEU A 224 10.54 -15.05 14.08
C LEU A 224 9.13 -15.11 14.70
N TYR A 225 8.11 -14.68 13.96
CA TYR A 225 6.72 -14.77 14.42
C TYR A 225 6.24 -16.22 14.51
N THR A 226 6.61 -17.07 13.55
CA THR A 226 6.24 -18.49 13.57
C THR A 226 7.23 -19.35 14.35
N ALA A 227 8.50 -18.93 14.39
CA ALA A 227 9.62 -19.60 15.07
C ALA A 227 9.78 -21.08 14.65
N ALA A 228 9.43 -21.41 13.40
CA ALA A 228 9.58 -22.76 12.86
C ALA A 228 10.71 -22.82 11.83
N ASP A 229 11.66 -23.73 12.04
CA ASP A 229 12.86 -23.86 11.20
C ASP A 229 12.59 -24.31 9.76
N SER A 230 11.41 -24.89 9.51
CA SER A 230 10.99 -25.38 8.20
C SER A 230 10.18 -24.36 7.39
N ASP A 231 9.88 -23.20 7.96
CA ASP A 231 9.12 -22.16 7.28
C ASP A 231 10.02 -21.41 6.29
N ARG A 232 9.43 -21.09 5.14
CA ARG A 232 10.06 -20.29 4.09
C ARG A 232 9.23 -19.05 3.83
N VAL A 233 9.87 -17.90 3.82
CA VAL A 233 9.20 -16.62 3.55
C VAL A 233 9.75 -16.03 2.27
N THR A 234 8.85 -15.60 1.39
CA THR A 234 9.13 -14.76 0.23
C THR A 234 8.57 -13.37 0.49
N VAL A 235 9.41 -12.35 0.44
CA VAL A 235 8.99 -10.94 0.56
C VAL A 235 9.37 -10.22 -0.71
N LYS A 236 8.36 -9.67 -1.38
CA LYS A 236 8.53 -8.77 -2.51
C LYS A 236 8.27 -7.35 -2.03
N ALA A 237 9.30 -6.52 -2.02
CA ALA A 237 9.24 -5.11 -1.66
C ALA A 237 9.31 -4.24 -2.93
N ALA A 238 8.35 -3.34 -3.07
CA ALA A 238 8.24 -2.43 -4.21
C ALA A 238 8.29 -0.99 -3.72
N LYS A 239 9.02 -0.15 -4.45
CA LYS A 239 9.08 1.30 -4.27
C LYS A 239 8.49 1.96 -5.52
N PRO A 240 7.16 2.22 -5.53
CA PRO A 240 6.46 2.70 -6.72
C PRO A 240 7.01 4.02 -7.26
N ASN A 241 7.40 4.92 -6.36
CA ASN A 241 7.82 6.26 -6.74
C ASN A 241 9.36 6.37 -6.90
N ALA A 242 10.09 5.25 -6.98
CA ALA A 242 11.55 5.28 -7.11
C ALA A 242 12.02 5.82 -8.47
N LEU A 243 11.28 5.49 -9.53
CA LEU A 243 11.66 5.77 -10.90
C LEU A 243 10.46 6.40 -11.62
N ILE A 244 10.64 7.62 -12.13
CA ILE A 244 9.56 8.39 -12.78
C ILE A 244 8.96 7.63 -13.98
N LEU A 245 9.79 6.89 -14.71
CA LEU A 245 9.43 6.20 -15.94
C LEU A 245 8.98 4.74 -15.73
N ALA A 246 8.93 4.26 -14.49
CA ALA A 246 8.51 2.89 -14.17
C ALA A 246 7.36 2.90 -13.16
N GLU A 247 6.49 1.89 -13.24
CA GLU A 247 5.41 1.71 -12.25
C GLU A 247 5.96 1.48 -10.83
N SER A 248 7.06 0.72 -10.74
CA SER A 248 7.77 0.43 -9.49
C SER A 248 9.17 -0.12 -9.73
N ALA A 249 10.08 0.13 -8.78
CA ALA A 249 11.30 -0.65 -8.60
C ALA A 249 11.05 -1.71 -7.52
N GLU A 250 11.37 -2.98 -7.79
CA GLU A 250 11.00 -4.09 -6.91
C GLU A 250 12.17 -5.03 -6.63
N VAL A 251 12.22 -5.54 -5.40
CA VAL A 251 13.18 -6.56 -4.95
C VAL A 251 12.39 -7.70 -4.33
N GLU A 252 12.76 -8.93 -4.65
CA GLU A 252 12.19 -10.14 -4.05
C GLU A 252 13.28 -10.90 -3.29
N VAL A 253 13.02 -11.20 -2.02
CA VAL A 253 13.91 -12.00 -1.17
C VAL A 253 13.19 -13.26 -0.71
N ILE A 254 13.88 -14.39 -0.78
CA ILE A 254 13.44 -15.68 -0.24
C ILE A 254 14.37 -16.03 0.91
N ARG A 255 13.80 -16.30 2.08
CA ARG A 255 14.55 -16.52 3.32
C ARG A 255 13.94 -17.64 4.17
N THR A 256 14.81 -18.27 4.93
CA THR A 256 14.52 -19.23 6.01
C THR A 256 15.16 -18.75 7.30
N LEU A 257 14.83 -19.34 8.45
CA LEU A 257 15.42 -18.93 9.72
C LEU A 257 16.94 -19.11 9.77
N LYS A 258 17.47 -20.07 8.99
CA LYS A 258 18.92 -20.34 8.86
C LYS A 258 19.70 -19.17 8.26
N ASP A 259 19.07 -18.37 7.40
CA ASP A 259 19.72 -17.22 6.76
C ASP A 259 20.03 -16.07 7.74
N TYR A 260 19.51 -16.14 8.97
CA TYR A 260 19.70 -15.15 10.03
C TYR A 260 20.50 -15.68 11.22
N GLN A 261 20.98 -16.92 11.16
CA GLN A 261 21.85 -17.45 12.20
C GLN A 261 23.22 -16.79 12.07
N PRO A 262 23.87 -16.40 13.19
CA PRO A 262 25.22 -15.89 13.14
C PRO A 262 26.12 -16.97 12.53
N VAL A 263 26.92 -16.59 11.53
CA VAL A 263 27.93 -17.46 10.94
C VAL A 263 28.84 -17.92 12.09
N PRO A 264 29.13 -19.23 12.24
CA PRO A 264 30.09 -19.69 13.23
C PRO A 264 31.41 -18.97 12.99
N THR A 265 31.81 -18.13 13.94
CA THR A 265 33.16 -17.56 13.96
C THR A 265 34.10 -18.68 14.36
N ASP A 266 34.94 -19.13 13.42
CA ASP A 266 36.09 -19.98 13.76
C ASP A 266 36.94 -19.25 14.82
N SER A 267 37.59 -20.02 15.69
CA SER A 267 38.34 -19.56 16.86
C SER A 267 39.61 -18.75 16.56
N ASP A 268 39.77 -18.25 15.34
CA ASP A 268 40.75 -17.25 14.94
C ASP A 268 40.03 -16.21 14.09
N GLY A 269 39.85 -14.99 14.62
CA GLY A 269 38.98 -13.95 14.08
C GLY A 269 39.33 -13.44 12.67
N SER A 270 39.03 -14.24 11.64
CA SER A 270 39.08 -13.89 10.22
C SER A 270 37.87 -14.50 9.52
N PRO A 271 37.09 -13.73 8.72
CA PRO A 271 35.97 -14.30 7.99
C PRO A 271 36.48 -15.24 6.88
N SER A 272 36.06 -16.51 6.93
CA SER A 272 36.34 -17.51 5.90
C SER A 272 35.75 -17.05 4.57
N THR A 273 36.62 -16.59 3.67
CA THR A 273 36.26 -16.09 2.36
C THR A 273 36.39 -17.24 1.36
N THR A 274 35.30 -17.95 1.09
CA THR A 274 35.18 -18.82 -0.10
C THR A 274 33.91 -18.47 -0.86
N VAL A 275 33.90 -17.27 -1.44
CA VAL A 275 33.07 -16.96 -2.60
C VAL A 275 33.92 -16.13 -3.56
N SER A 276 34.26 -16.74 -4.70
CA SER A 276 34.94 -16.10 -5.82
C SER A 276 34.13 -14.91 -6.35
N PRO A 277 34.73 -13.75 -6.62
CA PRO A 277 34.02 -12.64 -7.23
C PRO A 277 33.86 -12.90 -8.73
N ALA A 278 32.61 -13.14 -9.17
CA ALA A 278 32.26 -13.03 -10.57
C ALA A 278 32.28 -11.54 -10.96
N SER A 279 33.05 -11.26 -12.00
CA SER A 279 33.32 -9.99 -12.64
C SER A 279 32.11 -9.06 -12.80
N SER A 280 32.22 -7.85 -12.23
CA SER A 280 31.41 -6.68 -12.56
C SER A 280 31.77 -6.15 -13.96
N PRO A 281 30.80 -5.81 -14.84
CA PRO A 281 31.08 -5.29 -16.16
C PRO A 281 30.80 -3.78 -16.23
N PHE A 282 31.68 -2.90 -15.75
CA PHE A 282 31.76 -1.51 -16.24
C PHE A 282 33.17 -0.94 -16.02
N PRO A 283 33.78 -0.28 -17.03
CA PRO A 283 35.14 0.23 -16.95
C PRO A 283 35.19 1.57 -16.21
N SER A 284 36.12 1.68 -15.26
CA SER A 284 36.53 2.94 -14.64
C SER A 284 37.59 3.63 -15.50
N SER A 285 37.33 4.87 -15.89
CA SER A 285 38.32 5.79 -16.47
C SER A 285 39.24 6.32 -15.36
N LYS A 286 40.54 6.25 -15.62
CA LYS A 286 41.64 6.83 -14.83
C LYS A 286 41.73 8.35 -15.02
N ASP A 287 42.17 9.05 -13.99
CA ASP A 287 43.35 9.95 -13.95
C ASP A 287 43.36 10.67 -12.59
N ASP A 288 44.35 10.39 -11.72
CA ASP A 288 45.55 11.23 -11.43
C ASP A 288 45.18 12.49 -10.61
N THR A 289 45.82 12.90 -9.52
CA THR A 289 47.15 12.63 -8.93
C THR A 289 47.10 13.07 -7.44
N LYS A 290 47.87 12.41 -6.57
CA LYS A 290 48.22 12.87 -5.19
C LYS A 290 49.47 13.79 -5.28
N PRO A 291 49.84 14.60 -4.26
CA PRO A 291 50.63 14.06 -3.14
C PRO A 291 50.36 14.77 -1.77
N SER A 292 50.16 14.02 -0.68
CA SER A 292 51.10 13.76 0.45
C SER A 292 51.35 14.91 1.44
N GLY A 293 51.13 14.62 2.73
CA GLY A 293 51.60 15.42 3.87
C GLY A 293 51.35 14.65 5.18
N ASN A 294 52.43 14.19 5.81
CA ASN A 294 52.49 13.45 7.08
C ASN A 294 52.12 14.31 8.29
N SER A 295 51.59 13.68 9.35
CA SER A 295 52.25 13.66 10.66
C SER A 295 51.51 12.78 11.68
N SER A 296 52.31 11.93 12.30
CA SER A 296 52.16 11.18 13.56
C SER A 296 51.54 11.95 14.72
N GLU A 297 50.87 11.28 15.67
CA GLU A 297 51.49 10.71 16.89
C GLU A 297 50.43 10.18 17.89
N ASP A 298 50.83 9.08 18.53
CA ASP A 298 50.60 8.65 19.91
C ASP A 298 49.39 7.87 20.46
N ARG A 299 49.81 6.92 21.29
CA ARG A 299 49.16 5.82 21.98
C ARG A 299 48.40 6.29 23.23
N ASP A 300 47.34 5.57 23.62
CA ASP A 300 47.39 4.81 24.88
C ASP A 300 46.19 3.86 25.06
N THR A 301 46.51 2.70 25.63
CA THR A 301 45.60 1.60 25.96
C THR A 301 45.26 1.60 27.46
N ARG A 302 43.98 1.47 27.84
CA ARG A 302 43.58 0.57 28.95
C ARG A 302 42.08 0.26 29.01
N THR A 303 41.86 -1.02 29.25
CA THR A 303 40.66 -1.83 29.49
C THR A 303 39.88 -1.46 30.75
N THR A 304 38.54 -1.58 30.74
CA THR A 304 37.71 -2.32 31.72
C THR A 304 36.22 -2.37 31.32
N GLU A 305 35.53 -3.40 31.81
CA GLU A 305 34.28 -4.05 31.41
C GLU A 305 32.93 -3.32 31.65
N PRO A 306 31.76 -3.89 31.20
CA PRO A 306 30.54 -3.14 30.87
C PRO A 306 29.32 -3.31 31.81
N ALA A 307 28.24 -2.56 31.47
CA ALA A 307 26.79 -2.67 31.80
C ALA A 307 26.22 -1.61 32.77
N PRO A 308 24.89 -1.28 32.77
CA PRO A 308 23.80 -1.71 31.88
C PRO A 308 22.97 -0.55 31.25
N SER A 309 22.05 -0.97 30.39
CA SER A 309 20.99 -0.25 29.67
C SER A 309 20.19 0.78 30.48
N THR A 310 20.06 2.00 29.93
CA THR A 310 19.15 3.05 30.44
C THR A 310 18.31 3.70 29.32
N LEU A 311 17.72 2.87 28.46
CA LEU A 311 16.61 3.31 27.59
C LEU A 311 15.33 3.60 28.41
N THR A 312 15.22 3.02 29.61
CA THR A 312 14.11 3.22 30.55
C THR A 312 14.12 4.62 31.20
N ALA A 313 15.29 5.24 31.37
CA ALA A 313 15.40 6.57 31.97
C ALA A 313 15.02 7.70 30.98
N LEU A 314 15.25 7.48 29.68
CA LEU A 314 14.93 8.46 28.63
C LEU A 314 13.42 8.49 28.29
N LEU A 315 12.70 7.38 28.50
CA LEU A 315 11.25 7.29 28.25
C LEU A 315 10.40 7.94 29.35
N ALA A 316 10.99 8.31 30.50
CA ALA A 316 10.29 8.92 31.62
C ALA A 316 10.15 10.45 31.50
N THR A 317 10.84 11.09 30.55
CA THR A 317 10.89 12.56 30.40
C THR A 317 10.09 13.10 29.20
N LEU A 318 9.40 12.24 28.44
CA LEU A 318 8.51 12.67 27.35
C LEU A 318 7.08 12.85 27.87
N PRO A 319 6.39 13.96 27.54
CA PRO A 319 5.02 14.19 28.01
C PRO A 319 4.08 13.10 27.47
N ARG A 320 3.46 12.35 28.39
CA ARG A 320 2.40 11.38 28.10
C ARG A 320 1.14 12.13 27.72
N ASN A 321 0.80 12.18 26.43
CA ASN A 321 -0.54 12.61 26.04
C ASN A 321 -1.51 11.44 26.27
N SER A 322 -2.26 11.53 27.37
CA SER A 322 -3.31 10.58 27.74
C SER A 322 -4.58 10.82 26.93
N LYS A 323 -5.05 9.75 26.26
CA LYS A 323 -6.44 9.35 26.02
C LYS A 323 -7.54 10.40 25.78
N THR A 324 -8.25 10.12 24.67
CA THR A 324 -9.69 10.20 24.41
C THR A 324 -10.35 11.57 24.25
N ASP A 325 -10.67 11.92 23.00
CA ASP A 325 -11.85 12.71 22.67
C ASP A 325 -12.73 11.95 21.66
N SER A 326 -14.04 12.04 21.90
CA SER A 326 -15.19 11.53 21.11
C SER A 326 -15.17 11.96 19.64
N PRO A 327 -16.00 11.37 18.74
CA PRO A 327 -16.06 11.82 17.35
C PRO A 327 -16.55 13.28 17.30
N THR A 328 -15.67 14.20 16.93
CA THR A 328 -16.06 15.53 16.51
C THR A 328 -16.90 15.38 15.23
N SER A 329 -18.21 15.50 15.37
CA SER A 329 -19.12 15.51 14.22
C SER A 329 -18.94 16.85 13.49
N TYR A 330 -18.23 16.83 12.36
CA TYR A 330 -18.17 17.98 11.47
C TYR A 330 -19.48 18.08 10.69
N PRO A 331 -20.23 19.20 10.81
CA PRO A 331 -21.55 19.33 10.21
C PRO A 331 -21.54 19.49 8.69
N HIS A 332 -20.43 19.94 8.09
CA HIS A 332 -20.37 20.31 6.69
C HIS A 332 -19.34 19.52 5.90
N LYS A 333 -19.63 19.28 4.62
CA LYS A 333 -18.72 18.67 3.66
C LYS A 333 -18.50 19.62 2.49
N ALA A 334 -17.24 19.89 2.15
CA ALA A 334 -16.85 20.76 1.05
C ALA A 334 -15.82 20.11 0.12
N THR A 335 -15.85 20.46 -1.16
CA THR A 335 -14.79 20.11 -2.12
C THR A 335 -14.01 21.35 -2.49
N ILE A 336 -12.69 21.27 -2.43
CA ILE A 336 -11.77 22.37 -2.69
C ILE A 336 -10.86 21.98 -3.86
N ALA A 337 -10.70 22.85 -4.84
CA ALA A 337 -9.69 22.73 -5.90
C ALA A 337 -8.39 23.41 -5.46
N LEU A 338 -7.26 22.80 -5.78
CA LEU A 338 -5.92 23.31 -5.53
C LEU A 338 -5.16 23.43 -6.85
N GLY A 339 -4.47 24.54 -7.08
CA GLY A 339 -3.67 24.76 -8.28
C GLY A 339 -2.39 25.55 -8.02
N ALA A 340 -1.26 25.10 -8.57
CA ALA A 340 0.04 25.75 -8.41
C ALA A 340 0.81 25.79 -9.74
N ASN A 341 1.41 26.94 -10.10
CA ASN A 341 2.27 27.04 -11.28
C ASN A 341 3.57 27.83 -11.09
N ILE A 342 3.86 28.35 -9.90
CA ILE A 342 5.14 29.00 -9.57
C ILE A 342 5.93 28.14 -8.58
N GLY A 343 7.26 28.10 -8.75
CA GLY A 343 8.18 27.47 -7.79
C GLY A 343 8.04 25.96 -7.75
N ASP A 344 8.21 25.38 -6.56
CA ASP A 344 7.93 23.97 -6.35
C ASP A 344 6.42 23.74 -6.21
N ARG A 345 5.79 23.49 -7.35
CA ARG A 345 4.33 23.32 -7.46
C ARG A 345 3.80 22.18 -6.59
N PHE A 346 4.58 21.10 -6.41
CA PHE A 346 4.18 19.95 -5.58
C PHE A 346 4.30 20.29 -4.11
N ALA A 347 5.44 20.86 -3.68
CA ALA A 347 5.64 21.28 -2.30
C ALA A 347 4.63 22.35 -1.87
N ASN A 348 4.22 23.27 -2.78
CA ASN A 348 3.20 24.27 -2.48
C ASN A 348 1.83 23.64 -2.21
N ILE A 349 1.42 22.65 -3.01
CA ILE A 349 0.16 21.92 -2.80
C ILE A 349 0.23 21.11 -1.52
N GLU A 350 1.34 20.41 -1.26
CA GLU A 350 1.53 19.65 -0.03
C GLU A 350 1.49 20.54 1.21
N ARG A 351 2.19 21.68 1.18
CA ARG A 351 2.18 22.67 2.26
C ARG A 351 0.77 23.19 2.50
N ALA A 352 -0.01 23.47 1.46
CA ALA A 352 -1.40 23.88 1.60
C ALA A 352 -2.26 22.81 2.27
N LEU A 353 -2.12 21.52 1.88
CA LEU A 353 -2.86 20.41 2.50
C LEU A 353 -2.48 20.23 3.98
N ARG A 354 -1.18 20.33 4.32
CA ARG A 354 -0.71 20.28 5.71
C ARG A 354 -1.27 21.43 6.55
N LEU A 355 -1.36 22.64 5.99
CA LEU A 355 -1.94 23.80 6.67
C LEU A 355 -3.46 23.68 6.86
N ILE A 356 -4.16 22.97 5.96
CA ILE A 356 -5.57 22.62 6.14
C ILE A 356 -5.75 21.64 7.31
N GLU A 357 -4.92 20.60 7.41
CA GLU A 357 -5.01 19.60 8.48
C GLU A 357 -4.50 20.08 9.84
N SER A 358 -3.46 20.93 9.84
CA SER A 358 -2.77 21.38 11.06
C SER A 358 -2.37 22.85 10.96
N PRO A 359 -3.33 23.78 11.16
CA PRO A 359 -3.09 25.23 11.03
C PRO A 359 -2.07 25.80 12.03
N GLY A 360 -1.91 25.14 13.19
CA GLY A 360 -1.28 25.68 14.40
C GLY A 360 0.22 25.95 14.35
N ALA A 361 0.90 25.70 13.23
CA ALA A 361 2.32 26.03 13.07
C ALA A 361 2.55 27.42 12.43
N ASP A 362 1.72 27.81 11.46
CA ASP A 362 1.97 29.00 10.62
C ASP A 362 0.76 29.94 10.50
N LEU A 363 -0.43 29.53 10.95
CA LEU A 363 -1.63 30.37 10.98
C LEU A 363 -1.93 30.75 12.43
N GLN A 364 -2.05 32.06 12.71
CA GLN A 364 -2.23 32.61 14.07
C GLN A 364 -3.54 32.19 14.77
N GLN A 365 -4.33 31.29 14.17
CA GLN A 365 -5.59 30.80 14.73
C GLN A 365 -5.54 29.30 15.02
N GLY A 366 -5.46 28.90 16.30
CA GLY A 366 -5.97 27.59 16.71
C GLY A 366 -5.44 27.00 18.01
N ASN A 367 -6.27 27.01 19.06
CA ASN A 367 -6.14 26.27 20.32
C ASN A 367 -6.30 24.73 20.18
N GLY A 368 -5.60 24.09 19.23
CA GLY A 368 -5.42 22.63 19.21
C GLY A 368 -6.60 21.77 18.74
N VAL A 369 -7.74 22.33 18.29
CA VAL A 369 -8.84 21.55 17.68
C VAL A 369 -8.92 21.83 16.16
N PRO A 370 -8.87 20.81 15.29
CA PRO A 370 -8.97 21.01 13.84
C PRO A 370 -10.38 21.47 13.45
N LYS A 371 -10.48 22.58 12.70
CA LYS A 371 -11.74 23.11 12.16
C LYS A 371 -12.10 22.53 10.79
N VAL A 372 -11.11 21.92 10.13
CA VAL A 372 -11.20 21.31 8.80
C VAL A 372 -10.40 20.01 8.83
N VAL A 373 -10.94 18.93 8.29
CA VAL A 373 -10.28 17.62 8.17
C VAL A 373 -10.37 17.15 6.73
N ILE A 374 -9.25 16.74 6.16
CA ILE A 374 -9.21 16.18 4.81
C ILE A 374 -9.72 14.74 4.84
N VAL A 375 -10.71 14.46 4.00
CA VAL A 375 -11.38 13.15 3.91
C VAL A 375 -10.80 12.33 2.75
N ASP A 376 -10.54 12.99 1.62
CA ASP A 376 -10.06 12.35 0.39
C ASP A 376 -9.33 13.38 -0.49
N THR A 377 -8.46 12.90 -1.38
CA THR A 377 -7.74 13.74 -2.35
C THR A 377 -7.73 13.08 -3.74
N SER A 378 -7.77 13.90 -4.78
CA SER A 378 -7.54 13.42 -6.15
C SER A 378 -6.05 13.22 -6.43
N PHE A 379 -5.74 12.60 -7.58
CA PHE A 379 -4.40 12.71 -8.13
C PHE A 379 -4.07 14.16 -8.52
N MET A 380 -2.78 14.45 -8.63
CA MET A 380 -2.27 15.70 -9.17
C MET A 380 -2.07 15.57 -10.68
N TYR A 381 -2.47 16.59 -11.44
CA TYR A 381 -2.42 16.60 -12.90
C TYR A 381 -1.70 17.84 -13.39
N GLU A 382 -0.76 17.66 -14.32
CA GLU A 382 -0.18 18.79 -15.02
C GLU A 382 -1.08 19.23 -16.18
N THR A 383 -1.43 20.52 -16.22
CA THR A 383 -2.31 21.09 -17.24
C THR A 383 -1.73 22.39 -17.81
N SER A 384 -1.98 22.65 -19.08
CA SER A 384 -1.65 23.93 -19.71
C SER A 384 -2.49 25.08 -19.15
N PRO A 385 -1.96 26.31 -19.07
CA PRO A 385 -2.73 27.49 -18.67
C PRO A 385 -3.93 27.75 -19.59
N MET A 386 -5.07 28.14 -19.04
CA MET A 386 -6.33 28.28 -19.80
C MET A 386 -6.52 29.63 -20.50
N TYR A 387 -6.07 30.73 -19.87
CA TYR A 387 -6.37 32.09 -20.37
C TYR A 387 -5.12 32.84 -20.84
N ILE A 388 -4.05 32.78 -20.06
CA ILE A 388 -2.76 33.40 -20.39
C ILE A 388 -1.79 32.26 -20.59
N THR A 389 -1.46 31.95 -21.84
CA THR A 389 -0.67 30.76 -22.18
C THR A 389 0.84 30.95 -22.00
N ASP A 390 1.30 32.21 -21.97
CA ASP A 390 2.70 32.57 -21.69
C ASP A 390 2.97 32.57 -20.17
N GLN A 391 2.82 31.41 -19.56
CA GLN A 391 3.16 31.15 -18.16
C GLN A 391 3.43 29.65 -17.95
N PRO A 392 4.09 29.26 -16.85
CA PRO A 392 4.34 27.84 -16.57
C PRO A 392 3.05 27.04 -16.44
N LYS A 393 3.13 25.74 -16.75
CA LYS A 393 2.02 24.79 -16.58
C LYS A 393 1.60 24.69 -15.11
N PHE A 394 0.32 24.45 -14.89
CA PHE A 394 -0.25 24.23 -13.57
C PHE A 394 -0.15 22.76 -13.17
N ILE A 395 0.09 22.49 -11.88
CA ILE A 395 -0.34 21.25 -11.24
C ILE A 395 -1.68 21.54 -10.57
N ASN A 396 -2.69 20.72 -10.85
CA ASN A 396 -4.03 20.83 -10.27
C ASN A 396 -4.43 19.54 -9.55
N CYS A 397 -5.10 19.67 -8.41
CA CYS A 397 -5.78 18.58 -7.72
C CYS A 397 -7.04 19.09 -7.00
N ALA A 398 -7.77 18.19 -6.36
CA ALA A 398 -8.91 18.50 -5.52
C ALA A 398 -8.84 17.71 -4.21
N CYS A 399 -9.38 18.26 -3.14
CA CYS A 399 -9.59 17.55 -1.89
C CYS A 399 -11.04 17.67 -1.42
N MET A 400 -11.51 16.63 -0.74
CA MET A 400 -12.76 16.62 0.02
C MET A 400 -12.42 16.89 1.47
N VAL A 401 -13.16 17.79 2.11
CA VAL A 401 -12.98 18.13 3.52
C VAL A 401 -14.30 18.01 4.28
N ASP A 402 -14.19 17.60 5.54
CA ASP A 402 -15.23 17.74 6.55
C ASP A 402 -14.84 18.95 7.42
N THR A 403 -15.79 19.87 7.66
CA THR A 403 -15.50 21.13 8.36
C THR A 403 -16.65 21.56 9.26
N SER A 404 -16.29 22.31 10.31
CA SER A 404 -17.23 23.05 11.16
C SER A 404 -17.34 24.53 10.78
N LEU A 405 -16.61 24.97 9.75
CA LEU A 405 -16.64 26.36 9.27
C LEU A 405 -17.80 26.59 8.30
N GLU A 406 -18.41 27.77 8.41
CA GLU A 406 -19.37 28.26 7.42
C GLU A 406 -18.67 28.63 6.10
N PRO A 407 -19.35 28.69 4.94
CA PRO A 407 -18.72 28.89 3.63
C PRO A 407 -17.80 30.12 3.52
N ARG A 408 -18.19 31.24 4.15
CA ARG A 408 -17.39 32.48 4.16
C ARG A 408 -16.15 32.37 5.05
N GLU A 409 -16.27 31.66 6.17
CA GLU A 409 -15.16 31.41 7.08
C GLU A 409 -14.16 30.46 6.45
N LEU A 410 -14.65 29.42 5.75
CA LEU A 410 -13.82 28.52 4.97
C LEU A 410 -13.08 29.28 3.86
N LEU A 411 -13.74 30.20 3.14
CA LEU A 411 -13.07 31.02 2.13
C LEU A 411 -11.94 31.86 2.75
N THR A 412 -12.21 32.52 3.87
CA THR A 412 -11.21 33.33 4.58
C THR A 412 -10.02 32.47 5.01
N PHE A 413 -10.29 31.31 5.59
CA PHE A 413 -9.27 30.33 5.99
C PHE A 413 -8.40 29.87 4.82
N LEU A 414 -8.99 29.58 3.66
CA LEU A 414 -8.23 29.21 2.46
C LEU A 414 -7.38 30.38 1.94
N LYS A 415 -7.85 31.62 2.05
CA LYS A 415 -7.04 32.81 1.68
C LYS A 415 -5.86 33.01 2.63
N ASP A 416 -6.01 32.71 3.91
CA ASP A 416 -4.90 32.75 4.85
C ASP A 416 -3.83 31.69 4.51
N ILE A 417 -4.26 30.48 4.10
CA ILE A 417 -3.34 29.42 3.62
C ILE A 417 -2.63 29.85 2.34
N GLU A 418 -3.35 30.44 1.37
CA GLU A 418 -2.73 30.95 0.14
C GLU A 418 -1.60 31.94 0.45
N ASN A 419 -1.84 32.86 1.37
CA ASN A 419 -0.84 33.84 1.81
C ASN A 419 0.35 33.16 2.51
N ALA A 420 0.09 32.17 3.39
CA ALA A 420 1.12 31.45 4.15
C ALA A 420 2.01 30.52 3.30
N VAL A 421 1.51 30.05 2.15
CA VAL A 421 2.30 29.28 1.17
C VAL A 421 3.12 30.20 0.27
N GLY A 422 2.78 31.49 0.20
CA GLY A 422 3.55 32.50 -0.55
C GLY A 422 2.83 33.03 -1.78
N ARG A 423 1.49 33.08 -1.80
CA ARG A 423 0.75 33.79 -2.83
C ARG A 423 1.07 35.28 -2.78
N VAL A 424 1.62 35.80 -3.88
CA VAL A 424 1.79 37.24 -4.12
C VAL A 424 0.77 37.67 -5.16
N SER A 425 0.06 38.77 -4.91
CA SER A 425 -0.93 39.29 -5.86
C SER A 425 -0.22 39.75 -7.15
N THR A 426 -0.65 39.25 -8.30
CA THR A 426 -0.15 39.61 -9.63
C THR A 426 -1.30 40.14 -10.50
N PHE A 427 -1.09 40.25 -11.82
CA PHE A 427 -2.17 40.58 -12.75
C PHE A 427 -3.23 39.47 -12.82
N ARG A 428 -4.41 39.79 -13.34
CA ARG A 428 -5.53 38.85 -13.45
C ARG A 428 -5.12 37.59 -14.23
N ASN A 429 -5.42 36.40 -13.69
CA ASN A 429 -5.02 35.10 -14.24
C ASN A 429 -3.49 34.88 -14.33
N GLY A 430 -2.72 35.65 -13.58
CA GLY A 430 -1.28 35.51 -13.49
C GLY A 430 -0.83 34.25 -12.75
N PRO A 431 0.49 33.99 -12.78
CA PRO A 431 1.07 32.83 -12.16
C PRO A 431 1.03 32.98 -10.61
N ARG A 432 0.88 31.86 -9.91
CA ARG A 432 0.65 31.78 -8.46
C ARG A 432 1.30 30.55 -7.83
N ALA A 433 1.81 30.72 -6.61
CA ALA A 433 2.39 29.65 -5.80
C ALA A 433 1.33 28.60 -5.44
N ILE A 434 0.14 29.05 -5.03
CA ILE A 434 -1.03 28.20 -4.77
C ILE A 434 -2.34 28.99 -4.97
N ASP A 435 -3.40 28.28 -5.32
CA ASP A 435 -4.76 28.76 -5.52
C ASP A 435 -5.74 27.73 -4.99
N LEU A 436 -6.61 28.17 -4.07
CA LEU A 436 -7.57 27.34 -3.36
C LEU A 436 -8.98 27.88 -3.63
N ASP A 437 -9.78 27.10 -4.34
CA ASP A 437 -11.15 27.44 -4.72
C ASP A 437 -12.16 26.46 -4.14
N ILE A 438 -13.19 26.95 -3.45
CA ILE A 438 -14.31 26.12 -3.00
C ILE A 438 -15.17 25.76 -4.22
N LEU A 439 -15.30 24.48 -4.53
CA LEU A 439 -16.10 23.97 -5.63
C LEU A 439 -17.56 23.74 -5.22
N THR A 440 -17.76 23.02 -4.12
CA THR A 440 -19.07 22.66 -3.58
C THR A 440 -19.03 22.73 -2.06
N PHE A 441 -20.17 23.04 -1.45
CA PHE A 441 -20.36 23.04 0.00
C PHE A 441 -21.76 22.48 0.29
N ASP A 442 -21.83 21.29 0.89
CA ASP A 442 -23.06 20.52 1.09
C ASP A 442 -23.95 20.51 -0.16
N SER A 443 -25.20 20.97 -0.03
CA SER A 443 -26.13 21.23 -1.12
C SER A 443 -26.43 22.74 -1.26
N ALA A 444 -25.54 23.60 -0.75
CA ALA A 444 -25.74 25.05 -0.75
C ALA A 444 -25.66 25.63 -2.16
N ILE A 445 -26.59 26.54 -2.46
CA ILE A 445 -26.54 27.43 -3.61
C ILE A 445 -26.40 28.84 -3.07
N LEU A 446 -25.22 29.43 -3.24
CA LEU A 446 -24.85 30.73 -2.68
C LEU A 446 -24.30 31.61 -3.79
N ASP A 447 -24.77 32.86 -3.88
CA ASP A 447 -24.16 33.90 -4.70
C ASP A 447 -24.15 35.19 -3.90
N THR A 448 -22.98 35.59 -3.39
CA THR A 448 -22.86 36.80 -2.57
C THR A 448 -22.76 38.08 -3.38
N ARG A 449 -22.71 38.00 -4.72
CA ARG A 449 -22.56 39.17 -5.59
C ARG A 449 -23.83 40.04 -5.61
N PRO A 450 -23.69 41.37 -5.80
CA PRO A 450 -24.83 42.24 -6.08
C PRO A 450 -25.59 41.79 -7.33
N GLU A 451 -26.92 41.92 -7.32
CA GLU A 451 -27.82 41.54 -8.44
C GLU A 451 -27.33 42.10 -9.79
N SER A 452 -26.81 43.33 -9.79
CA SER A 452 -26.29 44.05 -10.96
C SER A 452 -25.02 43.46 -11.56
N GLU A 453 -24.27 42.65 -10.81
CA GLU A 453 -22.96 42.10 -11.21
C GLU A 453 -23.04 40.59 -11.53
N ARG A 454 -24.22 39.97 -11.39
CA ARG A 454 -24.42 38.54 -11.66
C ARG A 454 -24.29 38.16 -13.13
N GLY A 455 -24.46 39.13 -14.04
CA GLY A 455 -24.37 38.93 -15.49
C GLY A 455 -22.96 38.67 -16.03
N THR A 456 -21.92 38.92 -15.23
CA THR A 456 -20.51 38.68 -15.61
C THR A 456 -19.83 37.76 -14.60
N LEU A 457 -19.05 36.78 -15.07
CA LEU A 457 -18.22 35.89 -14.24
C LEU A 457 -16.83 36.48 -13.97
N ASP A 458 -16.67 37.78 -14.24
CA ASP A 458 -15.41 38.48 -14.17
C ASP A 458 -15.29 39.22 -12.84
N ASN A 459 -14.16 39.02 -12.16
CA ASN A 459 -13.83 39.65 -10.88
C ASN A 459 -14.70 39.21 -9.66
N LEU A 460 -14.48 37.97 -9.20
CA LEU A 460 -15.09 37.44 -7.96
C LEU A 460 -14.35 37.87 -6.68
N ALA A 461 -13.54 38.94 -6.72
CA ALA A 461 -12.72 39.33 -5.58
C ALA A 461 -13.59 39.68 -4.35
N GLY A 462 -13.42 38.95 -3.26
CA GLY A 462 -14.21 39.10 -2.03
C GLY A 462 -15.64 38.55 -2.12
N GLN A 463 -16.00 37.86 -3.20
CA GLN A 463 -17.32 37.27 -3.42
C GLN A 463 -17.22 35.74 -3.49
N LEU A 464 -18.26 35.06 -3.00
CA LEU A 464 -18.36 33.60 -2.96
C LEU A 464 -19.58 33.15 -3.75
N VAL A 465 -19.34 32.26 -4.71
CA VAL A 465 -20.39 31.61 -5.51
C VAL A 465 -20.23 30.10 -5.38
N ILE A 466 -21.28 29.41 -4.93
CA ILE A 466 -21.33 27.96 -4.73
C ILE A 466 -22.59 27.41 -5.40
N PRO A 467 -22.51 26.34 -6.22
CA PRO A 467 -21.29 25.71 -6.73
C PRO A 467 -20.44 26.69 -7.56
N HIS A 468 -19.13 26.43 -7.65
CA HIS A 468 -18.23 27.32 -8.37
C HIS A 468 -18.66 27.48 -9.84
N PRO A 469 -18.83 28.71 -10.37
CA PRO A 469 -19.50 28.96 -11.65
C PRO A 469 -18.74 28.37 -12.85
N ARG A 470 -17.42 28.16 -12.72
CA ARG A 470 -16.56 27.57 -13.77
C ARG A 470 -16.20 26.11 -13.54
N ILE A 471 -16.96 25.37 -12.72
CA ILE A 471 -16.66 23.96 -12.43
C ILE A 471 -16.62 23.09 -13.70
N ALA A 472 -17.57 23.29 -14.63
CA ALA A 472 -17.65 22.54 -15.89
C ALA A 472 -16.52 22.88 -16.88
N GLU A 473 -15.93 24.07 -16.80
CA GLU A 473 -14.74 24.44 -17.59
C GLU A 473 -13.48 23.77 -17.02
N ARG A 474 -13.41 23.62 -15.70
CA ARG A 474 -12.31 22.96 -14.99
C ARG A 474 -12.34 21.44 -15.14
N GLU A 475 -13.53 20.83 -15.16
CA GLU A 475 -13.70 19.39 -15.42
C GLU A 475 -13.27 18.98 -16.84
N ARG A 476 -13.48 19.84 -17.85
CA ARG A 476 -13.12 19.51 -19.25
C ARG A 476 -11.62 19.53 -19.51
N ASN A 477 -10.87 20.40 -18.83
CA ASN A 477 -9.43 20.54 -19.00
C ASN A 477 -8.61 19.65 -18.06
N ALA A 478 -9.25 19.07 -17.05
CA ALA A 478 -8.59 18.26 -16.04
C ALA A 478 -9.49 17.07 -15.67
N GLU A 479 -9.09 15.84 -16.03
CA GLU A 479 -9.74 14.59 -15.56
C GLU A 479 -9.68 14.42 -14.02
N THR A 480 -9.11 15.40 -13.33
CA THR A 480 -8.85 15.57 -11.91
C THR A 480 -10.02 15.31 -10.98
N PHE A 481 -11.26 15.57 -11.42
CA PHE A 481 -12.42 15.57 -10.51
C PHE A 481 -13.21 14.25 -10.49
N LYS A 482 -12.91 13.30 -11.37
CA LYS A 482 -13.72 12.07 -11.54
C LYS A 482 -13.60 11.03 -10.41
N ARG A 483 -12.69 11.20 -9.43
CA ARG A 483 -12.35 10.14 -8.47
C ARG A 483 -12.49 10.48 -6.98
N VAL A 484 -12.81 11.72 -6.61
CA VAL A 484 -13.09 12.06 -5.20
C VAL A 484 -14.35 11.29 -4.77
N ARG A 485 -14.20 10.26 -3.93
CA ARG A 485 -15.32 9.37 -3.58
C ARG A 485 -16.35 10.11 -2.73
N GLY A 486 -17.55 10.27 -3.25
CA GLY A 486 -18.68 10.84 -2.50
C GLY A 486 -19.01 12.29 -2.82
N ALA A 487 -18.24 12.97 -3.68
CA ALA A 487 -18.78 14.12 -4.39
C ALA A 487 -19.89 13.61 -5.32
N LYS A 488 -21.17 13.75 -4.93
CA LYS A 488 -22.25 13.82 -5.92
C LYS A 488 -22.03 15.12 -6.69
N LEU A 489 -21.02 15.17 -7.56
CA LEU A 489 -21.11 15.96 -8.77
C LEU A 489 -22.13 15.20 -9.62
N SER A 490 -23.40 15.41 -9.26
CA SER A 490 -24.52 14.75 -9.90
C SER A 490 -24.40 14.99 -11.39
N SER A 491 -24.66 13.95 -12.15
CA SER A 491 -25.03 13.91 -13.56
C SER A 491 -26.29 14.76 -13.88
N ALA A 492 -26.39 15.98 -13.32
CA ALA A 492 -27.50 16.92 -13.41
C ALA A 492 -27.10 18.27 -14.03
N LEU A 493 -25.92 18.36 -14.66
CA LEU A 493 -25.51 19.53 -15.46
C LEU A 493 -25.17 19.19 -16.91
N LEU A 494 -25.84 18.17 -17.45
CA LEU A 494 -25.91 17.89 -18.88
C LEU A 494 -27.31 18.25 -19.40
N ILE A 495 -27.51 19.55 -19.67
CA ILE A 495 -28.21 20.02 -20.87
C ILE A 495 -27.15 20.73 -21.70
#